data_AF-A0A0E0JHQ8-F1
#
_entry.id   AF-A0A0E0JHQ8-F1
#
_cell.length_a   1.000
_cell.length_b   1.000
_cell.length_c   1.000
_cell.angle_alpha   90.00
_cell.angle_beta   90.00
_cell.angle_gamma   90.00
#
_symmetry.space_group_name_H-M   'P 1'
#
loop_
_entity.id
_entity.type
_entity.pdbx_description
1 polymer ?
#
loop_
_entity_poly.entity_id
_entity_poly.type
_entity_poly.pdbx_seq_one_letter_code
_entity_poly.pdbx_strand_id
1 'polypeptide(L)' 'MKKFQVDRDAIKLVLSGANIMCPRLASPGGALDVEVEKETPVAIMAEGKHYALTIGYTKMSEKDM' A
#
# COMPACT_ATOMS: atom_id res chain seq x y z
N MET A 1 0.63 3.16 -13.31
CA MET A 1 1.31 2.88 -12.03
C MET A 1 0.41 1.98 -11.20
N LYS A 2 0.96 0.89 -10.64
CA LYS A 2 0.23 -0.06 -9.82
C LYS A 2 -0.23 0.62 -8.51
N LYS A 3 -1.40 0.24 -7.99
CA LYS A 3 -2.03 0.91 -6.85
C LYS A 3 -2.29 -0.08 -5.74
N PHE A 4 -1.89 0.26 -4.52
CA PHE A 4 -2.25 -0.48 -3.32
C PHE A 4 -3.14 0.37 -2.43
N GLN A 5 -4.01 -0.25 -1.66
CA GLN A 5 -4.88 0.42 -0.69
C GLN A 5 -4.56 -0.06 0.71
N VAL A 6 -4.41 0.90 1.63
CA VAL A 6 -4.30 0.64 3.07
C VAL A 6 -5.62 0.96 3.78
N ASP A 7 -5.82 0.35 4.95
CA ASP A 7 -6.92 0.71 5.85
C ASP A 7 -6.87 2.16 6.33
N ARG A 8 -7.98 2.63 6.90
CA ARG A 8 -8.12 3.99 7.43
C ARG A 8 -7.15 4.28 8.58
N ASP A 9 -6.84 3.29 9.40
CA ASP A 9 -5.99 3.44 10.59
C ASP A 9 -4.51 3.65 10.22
N ALA A 10 -4.09 3.16 9.06
CA ALA A 10 -2.74 3.32 8.54
C ALA A 10 -2.47 4.75 8.03
N ILE A 11 -3.49 5.54 7.68
CA ILE A 11 -3.35 6.86 7.05
C ILE A 11 -2.40 7.77 7.84
N LYS A 12 -2.58 7.84 9.17
CA LYS A 12 -1.76 8.69 10.04
C LYS A 12 -0.29 8.26 10.03
N LEU A 13 -0.04 6.95 10.02
CA LEU A 13 1.31 6.39 10.03
C LEU A 13 2.02 6.61 8.69
N VAL A 14 1.30 6.40 7.58
CA VAL A 14 1.82 6.64 6.22
C VAL A 14 2.19 8.11 6.00
N LEU A 15 1.34 9.04 6.44
CA LEU A 15 1.64 10.48 6.37
C LEU A 15 2.79 10.90 7.31
N SER A 16 3.10 10.09 8.31
CA SER A 16 4.28 10.30 9.17
C SER A 16 5.57 9.72 8.56
N GLY A 17 5.51 9.17 7.34
CA GLY A 17 6.63 8.57 6.64
C GLY A 17 6.94 7.14 7.07
N ALA A 18 6.03 6.46 7.78
CA ALA A 18 6.22 5.06 8.13
C ALA A 18 6.11 4.16 6.88
N ASN A 19 6.88 3.07 6.88
CA ASN A 19 6.74 2.02 5.88
C ASN A 19 5.40 1.29 6.04
N ILE A 20 4.89 0.73 4.94
CA ILE A 20 3.63 -0.01 4.92
C ILE A 20 3.94 -1.50 5.03
N MET A 21 3.32 -2.15 6.01
CA MET A 21 3.51 -3.57 6.29
C MET A 21 2.32 -4.38 5.74
N CYS A 22 2.56 -5.62 5.31
CA CYS A 22 1.56 -6.49 4.68
C CYS A 22 0.21 -6.59 5.41
N PRO A 23 0.13 -6.64 6.76
CA PRO A 23 -1.17 -6.73 7.45
C PRO A 23 -2.12 -5.57 7.16
N ARG A 24 -1.59 -4.37 6.87
CA ARG A 24 -2.42 -3.20 6.51
C ARG A 24 -3.01 -3.30 5.11
N LEU A 25 -2.33 -4.05 4.23
CA LEU A 25 -2.73 -4.30 2.84
C LEU A 25 -3.69 -5.50 2.72
N ALA A 26 -3.57 -6.48 3.61
CA ALA A 26 -4.45 -7.65 3.70
C ALA A 26 -5.66 -7.46 4.64
N SER A 27 -5.87 -6.23 5.15
CA SER A 27 -7.02 -5.88 5.98
C SER A 27 -8.32 -5.84 5.14
N PRO A 28 -9.52 -5.86 5.75
CA PRO A 28 -10.78 -5.75 5.01
C PRO A 28 -10.91 -4.47 4.16
N GLY A 29 -10.22 -3.40 4.55
CA GLY A 29 -10.14 -2.15 3.81
C GLY A 29 -8.89 -2.03 2.93
N GLY A 30 -8.02 -3.04 2.94
CA GLY A 30 -6.81 -3.12 2.13
C GLY A 30 -7.08 -3.74 0.76
N ALA A 31 -6.27 -3.36 -0.22
CA ALA A 31 -6.34 -3.95 -1.55
C ALA A 31 -4.94 -4.00 -2.18
N LEU A 32 -4.64 -5.13 -2.80
CA LEU A 32 -3.37 -5.41 -3.47
C LEU A 32 -3.64 -5.68 -4.96
N ASP A 33 -2.80 -5.13 -5.82
CA ASP A 33 -2.75 -5.50 -7.23
C ASP A 33 -1.88 -6.77 -7.33
N VAL A 34 -2.41 -7.84 -7.94
CA VAL A 34 -1.86 -9.21 -7.92
C VAL A 34 -0.68 -9.44 -8.89
N GLU A 35 -0.06 -8.37 -9.38
CA GLU A 35 1.04 -8.44 -10.35
C GLU A 35 2.11 -7.39 -10.01
N VAL A 36 2.75 -7.55 -8.85
CA VAL A 36 3.80 -6.62 -8.42
C VAL A 36 5.03 -7.38 -7.97
N GLU A 37 6.14 -7.12 -8.66
CA GLU A 37 7.45 -7.63 -8.31
C GLU A 37 8.13 -6.75 -7.26
N LYS A 38 9.22 -7.25 -6.68
CA LYS A 38 10.08 -6.46 -5.79
C LYS A 38 10.63 -5.23 -6.53
N GLU A 39 10.82 -4.13 -5.80
CA GLU A 39 11.35 -2.86 -6.31
C GLU A 39 10.47 -2.18 -7.38
N THR A 40 9.19 -2.52 -7.44
CA THR A 40 8.24 -1.87 -8.34
C THR A 40 7.69 -0.60 -7.70
N PRO A 41 7.63 0.54 -8.42
CA PRO A 41 6.99 1.75 -7.92
C PRO A 41 5.46 1.59 -7.84
N VAL A 42 4.91 1.88 -6.68
CA VAL A 42 3.48 1.75 -6.37
C VAL A 42 2.93 3.05 -5.77
N ALA A 43 1.69 3.37 -6.14
CA ALA A 43 0.93 4.44 -5.51
C ALA A 43 0.12 3.88 -4.34
N ILE A 44 0.21 4.53 -3.17
CA ILE A 44 -0.48 4.10 -1.96
C ILE A 44 -1.75 4.94 -1.81
N MET A 45 -2.88 4.27 -2.01
CA MET A 45 -4.23 4.76 -1.77
C MET A 45 -4.65 4.41 -0.33
N ALA A 46 -5.71 5.05 0.15
CA ALA A 46 -6.33 4.68 1.42
C ALA A 46 -7.84 4.59 1.27
N GLU A 47 -8.44 3.72 2.08
CA GLU A 47 -9.88 3.54 2.11
C GLU A 47 -10.62 4.87 2.34
N GLY A 48 -11.55 5.21 1.44
CA GLY A 48 -12.30 6.46 1.50
C GLY A 48 -11.53 7.71 1.08
N LYS A 49 -10.36 7.58 0.42
CA LYS A 49 -9.59 8.69 -0.16
C LYS A 49 -9.47 8.54 -1.68
N HIS A 50 -9.61 9.67 -2.38
CA HIS A 50 -9.55 9.69 -3.86
C HIS A 50 -8.13 9.83 -4.41
N TYR A 51 -7.23 10.45 -3.65
CA TYR A 51 -5.85 10.71 -4.07
C TYR A 51 -4.87 9.79 -3.34
N ALA A 52 -3.74 9.52 -4.00
CA ALA A 52 -2.65 8.78 -3.37
C ALA A 52 -2.07 9.58 -2.20
N LEU A 53 -1.80 8.89 -1.09
CA LEU A 53 -1.15 9.47 0.09
C LEU A 53 0.35 9.58 -0.09
N THR A 54 0.95 8.58 -0.72
CA THR A 54 2.39 8.50 -0.97
C THR A 54 2.69 7.59 -2.16
N ILE A 55 3.93 7.66 -2.63
CA ILE A 55 4.50 6.75 -3.63
C ILE A 55 5.66 6.02 -2.96
N GLY A 56 5.74 4.71 -3.16
CA GLY A 56 6.78 3.88 -2.59
C GLY A 56 7.26 2.80 -3.55
N TYR A 57 8.29 2.08 -3.12
CA TYR A 57 8.78 0.89 -3.82
C TYR A 57 8.46 -0.34 -3.00
N THR A 58 7.98 -1.39 -3.65
CA THR A 58 7.78 -2.69 -2.97
C THR A 58 9.11 -3.27 -2.52
N LYS A 59 9.14 -3.82 -1.30
CA LYS A 59 10.32 -4.54 -0.77
C LYS A 59 10.20 -6.06 -0.88
N MET A 60 9.00 -6.56 -1.19
CA MET A 60 8.66 -7.96 -1.38
C MET A 60 7.78 -8.10 -2.63
N SER A 61 7.74 -9.28 -3.25
CA SER A 61 6.81 -9.56 -4.33
C SER A 61 5.43 -9.91 -3.78
N GLU A 62 4.37 -9.79 -4.57
CA GLU A 62 3.01 -10.15 -4.14
C GLU A 62 2.89 -11.61 -3.66
N LYS A 63 3.67 -12.54 -4.24
CA LYS A 63 3.72 -13.94 -3.79
C LYS A 63 4.32 -14.14 -2.40
N ASP A 64 5.12 -13.19 -1.94
CA ASP A 64 5.82 -13.25 -0.65
C ASP A 64 5.13 -12.41 0.45
N MET A 65 4.09 -11.63 0.11
CA MET A 65 3.39 -10.73 1.03
C MET A 65 2.30 -11.43 1.84
#